data_AF-A0A9D6Q860-F1
#
_entry.id   AF-A0A9D6Q860-F1
#
_cell.length_a   1.000
_cell.length_b   1.000
_cell.length_c   1.000
_cell.angle_alpha   90.00
_cell.angle_beta   90.00
_cell.angle_gamma   90.00
#
_symmetry.space_group_name_H-M   'P 1'
#
loop_
_entity.id
_entity.type
_entity.pdbx_description
1 polymer ?
#
loop_
_entity_poly.entity_id
_entity_poly.type
_entity_poly.pdbx_seq_one_letter_code
_entity_poly.pdbx_strand_id
1 'polypeptide(L)'
;MQCPQCQHENPSAAKFCLECGARLALACGQCGVQLPPGAKFCLECGASLVGSRQTAVGGSDPVPPLTANPLTPNTLSSGERRQLTVLFCDLVGSTEIAAQLDPEDWHRISKEYQQVAAAAVTRFGGHVDKFLGDGLVCFFGVPEAHDDDAERAVRAGLAIVEGVKLLGVRLLGEEPESSLTTNNLTTNNLSLRVRVGMHTGAAVVAHGGGAAQDVFGDTPNIAARVQGAAEPDTVVITAATQRLVAGLFVVEDRGPHSLKGIAAPVGLYRVIQASGVRGRLAAAAAGGLTPFVGRERERQTVAEAWERAQDGEGQVVLLSGEAGIGKSRLVQDFKAGLAQTPHTWIESGCAAYYDTTPFYVVTDLLRQGFGWTADLSTEARLDALDRSLAVVGLKPAEAVPVIAPLLDLQLPEGRYPPLFLSPEQQRKRLLATLVAWVCGAARLQPSVIVIEDLHWVDPSTLELLGLLVEQGAREPLLLVLTARPEFRPPWPLRAHHTQLNLNRLTKRQVHEMIVR
;
A
#
# COMPACT_ATOMS: atom_id res chain seq x y z
N MET A 1 2.58 -5.45 -72.47
CA MET A 1 1.84 -4.82 -71.35
C MET A 1 2.70 -3.72 -70.76
N GLN A 2 2.16 -2.51 -70.56
CA GLN A 2 2.94 -1.40 -69.99
C GLN A 2 2.98 -1.49 -68.46
N CYS A 3 4.14 -1.21 -67.87
CA CYS A 3 4.28 -1.17 -66.43
C CYS A 3 3.47 0.01 -65.85
N PRO A 4 2.59 -0.20 -64.87
CA PRO A 4 1.83 0.90 -64.28
C PRO A 4 2.70 1.89 -63.48
N GLN A 5 3.93 1.50 -63.12
CA GLN A 5 4.84 2.31 -62.31
C GLN A 5 5.83 3.13 -63.15
N CYS A 6 6.42 2.56 -64.21
CA CYS A 6 7.40 3.24 -65.05
C CYS A 6 7.02 3.31 -66.54
N GLN A 7 5.84 2.82 -66.92
CA GLN A 7 5.31 2.79 -68.29
C GLN A 7 6.13 2.00 -69.32
N HIS A 8 7.23 1.36 -68.90
CA HIS A 8 8.04 0.50 -69.77
C HIS A 8 7.20 -0.64 -70.37
N GLU A 9 7.42 -0.94 -71.65
CA GLU A 9 6.68 -1.97 -72.35
C GLU A 9 7.29 -3.35 -72.09
N ASN A 10 6.51 -4.24 -71.47
CA ASN A 10 6.96 -5.58 -71.09
C ASN A 10 6.25 -6.66 -71.92
N PRO A 11 6.90 -7.80 -72.19
CA PRO A 11 6.25 -8.97 -72.80
C PRO A 11 5.02 -9.41 -72.00
N SER A 12 4.00 -9.96 -72.67
CA SER A 12 2.73 -10.37 -72.01
C SER A 12 2.89 -11.47 -70.96
N ALA A 13 3.98 -12.24 -71.00
CA ALA A 13 4.29 -13.28 -70.01
C ALA A 13 5.12 -12.77 -68.80
N ALA A 14 5.53 -11.50 -68.78
CA ALA A 14 6.41 -10.95 -67.74
C ALA A 14 5.64 -10.77 -66.41
N LYS A 15 6.11 -11.44 -65.35
CA LYS A 15 5.52 -11.32 -63.98
C LYS A 15 6.00 -10.08 -63.24
N PHE A 16 7.15 -9.53 -63.64
CA PHE A 16 7.76 -8.33 -63.10
C PHE A 16 8.20 -7.43 -64.25
N CYS A 17 8.23 -6.12 -64.01
CA CYS A 17 8.76 -5.17 -64.97
C CYS A 17 10.26 -5.35 -65.10
N LEU A 18 10.73 -5.50 -66.34
CA LEU A 18 12.14 -5.69 -66.67
C LEU A 18 12.99 -4.45 -66.32
N GLU A 19 12.39 -3.27 -66.26
CA GLU A 19 13.09 -2.01 -65.96
C GLU A 19 13.12 -1.69 -64.45
N CYS A 20 11.96 -1.66 -63.78
CA CYS A 20 11.87 -1.18 -62.39
C CYS A 20 11.59 -2.28 -61.35
N GLY A 21 11.44 -3.55 -61.78
CA GLY A 21 11.16 -4.67 -60.87
C GLY A 21 9.74 -4.72 -60.29
N ALA A 22 8.85 -3.80 -60.67
CA ALA A 22 7.46 -3.78 -60.19
C ALA A 22 6.68 -5.03 -60.65
N ARG A 23 5.92 -5.67 -59.77
CA ARG A 23 5.09 -6.84 -60.12
C ARG A 23 3.96 -6.43 -61.08
N LEU A 24 3.89 -7.09 -62.23
CA LEU A 24 2.93 -6.79 -63.30
C LEU A 24 1.67 -7.66 -63.23
N ALA A 25 1.75 -8.82 -62.58
CA ALA A 25 0.61 -9.72 -62.36
C ALA A 25 0.62 -10.28 -60.93
N LEU A 26 -0.47 -10.08 -60.18
CA LEU A 26 -0.73 -10.78 -58.92
C LEU A 26 -1.73 -11.91 -59.19
N ALA A 27 -1.50 -13.09 -58.61
CA ALA A 27 -2.55 -14.08 -58.42
C ALA A 27 -2.85 -14.17 -56.92
N CYS A 28 -4.12 -14.35 -56.55
CA CYS A 28 -4.47 -14.54 -55.15
C CYS A 28 -3.86 -15.86 -54.63
N GLY A 29 -3.07 -15.80 -53.55
CA GLY A 29 -2.49 -17.01 -52.93
C GLY A 29 -3.53 -17.97 -52.33
N GLN A 30 -4.77 -17.52 -52.13
CA GLN A 30 -5.83 -18.30 -51.49
C GLN A 30 -6.85 -18.89 -52.48
N CYS A 31 -7.15 -18.22 -53.59
CA CYS A 31 -8.12 -18.71 -54.59
C CYS A 31 -7.59 -18.77 -56.02
N GLY A 32 -6.36 -18.30 -56.28
CA GLY A 32 -5.68 -18.41 -57.58
C GLY A 32 -6.13 -17.42 -58.66
N VAL A 33 -7.15 -16.58 -58.42
CA VAL A 33 -7.64 -15.61 -59.42
C VAL A 33 -6.57 -14.57 -59.75
N GLN A 34 -6.49 -14.16 -61.03
CA GLN A 34 -5.60 -13.08 -61.45
C GLN A 34 -6.16 -11.73 -61.03
N LEU A 35 -5.29 -10.88 -60.50
CA LEU A 35 -5.63 -9.60 -59.90
C LEU A 35 -4.96 -8.47 -60.68
N PRO A 36 -5.65 -7.34 -60.84
CA PRO A 36 -5.09 -6.18 -61.49
C PRO A 36 -3.90 -5.64 -60.68
N PRO A 37 -2.93 -4.98 -61.34
CA PRO A 37 -1.80 -4.35 -60.67
C PRO A 37 -2.27 -3.36 -59.60
N GLY A 38 -1.71 -3.43 -58.39
CA GLY A 38 -2.05 -2.54 -57.26
C GLY A 38 -3.17 -3.03 -56.33
N ALA A 39 -3.78 -4.20 -56.61
CA ALA A 39 -4.78 -4.78 -55.70
C ALA A 39 -4.17 -5.11 -54.31
N LYS A 40 -4.76 -4.53 -53.25
CA LYS A 40 -4.39 -4.83 -51.85
C LYS A 40 -5.18 -6.00 -51.26
N PHE A 41 -6.33 -6.33 -51.85
CA PHE A 41 -7.21 -7.43 -51.48
C PHE A 41 -7.66 -8.18 -52.74
N CYS A 42 -7.97 -9.47 -52.59
CA CYS A 42 -8.57 -10.26 -53.65
C CYS A 42 -10.01 -9.79 -53.92
N LEU A 43 -10.29 -9.48 -55.18
CA LEU A 43 -11.64 -9.07 -55.64
C LEU A 43 -12.68 -10.20 -55.62
N GLU A 44 -12.26 -11.46 -55.49
CA GLU A 44 -13.18 -12.60 -55.42
C GLU A 44 -13.40 -13.06 -53.97
N CYS A 45 -12.32 -13.32 -53.22
CA CYS A 45 -12.40 -13.93 -51.88
C CYS A 45 -12.07 -12.98 -50.71
N GLY A 46 -11.73 -11.72 -50.99
CA GLY A 46 -11.41 -10.72 -49.97
C GLY A 46 -10.06 -10.91 -49.25
N ALA A 47 -9.27 -11.93 -49.60
CA ALA A 47 -7.98 -12.19 -48.96
C ALA A 47 -7.00 -11.02 -49.11
N SER A 48 -6.37 -10.60 -48.01
CA SER A 48 -5.36 -9.53 -48.01
C SER A 48 -4.07 -9.99 -48.68
N LEU A 49 -3.52 -9.16 -49.57
CA LEU A 49 -2.30 -9.42 -50.32
C LEU A 49 -1.10 -8.62 -49.76
N VAL A 50 -1.37 -7.73 -48.81
CA VAL A 50 -0.38 -6.91 -48.13
C VAL A 50 0.04 -7.60 -46.83
N GLY A 51 1.03 -8.49 -46.96
CA GLY A 51 1.96 -8.88 -45.89
C GLY A 51 1.38 -9.39 -44.57
N SER A 52 0.84 -10.62 -44.54
CA SER A 52 1.14 -11.52 -43.43
C SER A 52 2.43 -12.26 -43.78
N ARG A 53 3.55 -11.93 -43.14
CA ARG A 53 4.73 -12.82 -43.12
C ARG A 53 4.36 -14.10 -42.39
N GLN A 54 3.83 -15.09 -43.13
CA GLN A 54 3.78 -16.46 -42.67
C GLN A 54 5.06 -17.16 -43.14
N THR A 55 5.86 -17.54 -42.14
CA THR A 55 6.89 -18.56 -42.22
C THR A 55 6.32 -19.83 -42.82
N ALA A 56 6.98 -20.37 -43.83
CA ALA A 56 6.68 -21.66 -44.42
C ALA A 56 6.77 -22.78 -43.37
N VAL A 57 5.71 -23.58 -43.22
CA VAL A 57 5.74 -24.87 -42.53
C VAL A 57 5.42 -25.93 -43.58
N GLY A 58 6.44 -26.71 -43.93
CA GLY A 58 6.29 -28.03 -44.54
C GLY A 58 6.98 -29.03 -43.63
N GLY A 59 6.26 -30.06 -43.18
CA GLY A 59 6.78 -31.10 -42.32
C GLY A 59 5.70 -31.67 -41.41
N SER A 60 5.05 -32.73 -41.88
CA SER A 60 4.12 -33.57 -41.15
C SER A 60 4.81 -34.35 -40.03
N ASP A 61 4.38 -34.17 -38.79
CA ASP A 61 4.54 -35.14 -37.70
C ASP A 61 3.39 -35.00 -36.68
N PRO A 62 3.02 -36.09 -35.97
CA PRO A 62 1.73 -36.22 -35.29
C PRO A 62 1.65 -35.49 -33.96
N VAL A 63 0.44 -34.98 -33.69
CA VAL A 63 0.01 -34.17 -32.54
C VAL A 63 0.14 -34.92 -31.20
N PRO A 64 0.84 -34.39 -30.18
CA PRO A 64 0.62 -34.76 -28.79
C PRO A 64 -0.50 -33.89 -28.17
N PRO A 65 -1.28 -34.41 -27.20
CA PRO A 65 -2.48 -33.76 -26.71
C PRO A 65 -2.16 -32.47 -25.94
N LEU A 66 -2.84 -31.38 -26.32
CA LEU A 66 -2.77 -30.08 -25.67
C LEU A 66 -3.33 -30.17 -24.24
N THR A 67 -2.42 -30.16 -23.26
CA THR A 67 -2.71 -29.66 -21.92
C THR A 67 -3.16 -28.20 -22.04
N ALA A 68 -4.31 -27.90 -21.43
CA ALA A 68 -4.87 -26.55 -21.40
C ALA A 68 -3.90 -25.59 -20.70
N ASN A 69 -3.19 -24.78 -21.49
CA ASN A 69 -2.50 -23.62 -20.97
C ASN A 69 -3.56 -22.54 -20.68
N PRO A 70 -3.53 -21.90 -19.50
CA PRO A 70 -4.48 -20.84 -19.17
C PRO A 70 -4.34 -19.70 -20.18
N LEU A 71 -5.49 -19.25 -20.68
CA LEU A 71 -5.64 -18.13 -21.61
C LEU A 71 -4.78 -16.94 -21.14
N THR A 72 -3.67 -16.69 -21.82
CA THR A 72 -3.01 -15.39 -21.78
C THR A 72 -4.00 -14.39 -22.39
N PRO A 73 -4.41 -13.33 -21.65
CA PRO A 73 -5.27 -12.33 -22.23
C PRO A 73 -4.54 -11.70 -23.41
N ASN A 74 -5.19 -11.74 -24.57
CA ASN A 74 -4.75 -11.07 -25.79
C ASN A 74 -4.85 -9.56 -25.54
N THR A 75 -3.82 -8.96 -24.94
CA THR A 75 -3.70 -7.52 -24.70
C THR A 75 -3.42 -6.82 -26.02
N LEU A 76 -4.49 -6.51 -26.76
CA LEU A 76 -4.47 -5.35 -27.65
C LEU A 76 -4.03 -4.15 -26.79
N SER A 77 -3.04 -3.42 -27.27
CA SER A 77 -2.37 -2.27 -26.64
C SER A 77 -3.26 -1.03 -26.50
N SER A 78 -4.53 -1.20 -26.12
CA SER A 78 -5.42 -0.12 -25.72
C SER A 78 -5.24 0.13 -24.23
N GLY A 79 -4.78 1.33 -23.86
CA GLY A 79 -4.59 1.72 -22.45
C GLY A 79 -5.84 1.48 -21.59
N GLU A 80 -5.64 1.22 -20.30
CA GLU A 80 -6.68 0.90 -19.36
C GLU A 80 -7.14 2.15 -18.60
N ARG A 81 -8.46 2.39 -18.54
CA ARG A 81 -9.02 3.48 -17.74
C ARG A 81 -9.11 3.04 -16.27
N ARG A 82 -8.26 3.61 -15.42
CA ARG A 82 -8.18 3.33 -13.98
C ARG A 82 -8.42 4.58 -13.16
N GLN A 83 -8.86 4.39 -11.92
CA GLN A 83 -8.73 5.42 -10.89
C GLN A 83 -7.35 5.27 -10.25
N LEU A 84 -6.61 6.36 -10.12
CA LEU A 84 -5.28 6.36 -9.53
C LEU A 84 -5.07 7.63 -8.71
N THR A 85 -4.16 7.55 -7.74
CA THR A 85 -3.73 8.71 -6.95
C THR A 85 -2.37 9.17 -7.47
N VAL A 86 -2.29 10.42 -7.91
CA VAL A 86 -1.03 11.04 -8.35
C VAL A 86 -0.50 11.90 -7.21
N LEU A 87 0.77 11.72 -6.90
CA LEU A 87 1.53 12.51 -5.95
C LEU A 87 2.60 13.29 -6.72
N PHE A 88 2.62 14.60 -6.52
CA PHE A 88 3.74 15.46 -6.91
C PHE A 88 4.42 15.97 -5.64
N CYS A 89 5.75 15.94 -5.62
CA CYS A 89 6.54 16.65 -4.62
C CYS A 89 7.68 17.42 -5.26
N ASP A 90 8.07 18.52 -4.63
CA ASP A 90 9.09 19.43 -5.14
C ASP A 90 9.78 20.20 -4.01
N LEU A 91 11.06 20.56 -4.19
CA LEU A 91 11.82 21.32 -3.21
C LEU A 91 11.45 22.81 -3.27
N VAL A 92 11.27 23.41 -2.10
CA VAL A 92 10.96 24.83 -2.00
C VAL A 92 12.24 25.65 -2.21
N GLY A 93 12.21 26.55 -3.20
CA GLY A 93 13.31 27.48 -3.44
C GLY A 93 14.58 26.80 -3.98
N SER A 94 14.42 25.69 -4.70
CA SER A 94 15.54 24.93 -5.26
C SER A 94 16.43 25.73 -6.19
N THR A 95 15.88 26.70 -6.93
CA THR A 95 16.66 27.56 -7.82
C THR A 95 17.56 28.50 -7.01
N GLU A 96 17.04 29.07 -5.92
CA GLU A 96 17.81 29.91 -5.01
C GLU A 96 18.86 29.12 -4.23
N ILE A 97 18.55 27.88 -3.86
CA ILE A 97 19.51 26.94 -3.23
C ILE A 97 20.62 26.59 -4.21
N ALA A 98 20.28 26.18 -5.44
CA ALA A 98 21.23 25.82 -6.48
C ALA A 98 22.14 27.00 -6.89
N ALA A 99 21.66 28.24 -6.80
CA ALA A 99 22.45 29.44 -7.07
C ALA A 99 23.46 29.78 -5.95
N GLN A 100 23.25 29.27 -4.74
CA GLN A 100 24.11 29.51 -3.57
C GLN A 100 25.13 28.40 -3.30
N LEU A 101 25.01 27.27 -4.01
CA LEU A 101 25.84 26.08 -3.82
C LEU A 101 26.66 25.80 -5.08
N ASP A 102 27.82 25.17 -4.88
CA ASP A 102 28.56 24.61 -6.00
C ASP A 102 27.71 23.52 -6.69
N PRO A 103 27.76 23.40 -8.04
CA PRO A 103 26.95 22.43 -8.78
C PRO A 103 27.10 20.97 -8.30
N GLU A 104 28.29 20.61 -7.80
CA GLU A 104 28.56 19.27 -7.25
C GLU A 104 27.82 19.04 -5.93
N ASP A 105 27.78 20.04 -5.04
CA ASP A 105 27.04 19.99 -3.78
C ASP A 105 25.53 19.99 -4.00
N TRP A 106 25.04 20.83 -4.91
CA TRP A 106 23.62 20.81 -5.30
C TRP A 106 23.22 19.45 -5.89
N HIS A 107 24.04 18.87 -6.76
CA HIS A 107 23.78 17.55 -7.32
C HIS A 107 23.69 16.47 -6.23
N ARG A 108 24.61 16.48 -5.26
CA ARG A 108 24.61 15.55 -4.13
C ARG A 108 23.33 15.71 -3.28
N ILE A 109 22.98 16.94 -2.88
CA ILE A 109 21.79 17.22 -2.08
C ILE A 109 20.51 16.83 -2.81
N SER A 110 20.37 17.22 -4.07
CA SER A 110 19.22 16.87 -4.91
C SER A 110 19.06 15.36 -5.03
N LYS A 111 20.17 14.62 -5.18
CA LYS A 111 20.15 13.15 -5.26
C LYS A 111 19.73 12.49 -3.95
N GLU A 112 20.24 12.98 -2.81
CA GLU A 112 19.84 12.47 -1.50
C GLU A 112 18.36 12.73 -1.22
N TYR A 113 17.86 13.92 -1.55
CA TYR A 113 16.43 14.24 -1.49
C TYR A 113 15.60 13.28 -2.35
N GLN A 114 15.98 13.10 -3.62
CA GLN A 114 15.28 12.21 -4.55
C GLN A 114 15.26 10.76 -4.03
N GLN A 115 16.35 10.30 -3.40
CA GLN A 115 16.42 8.98 -2.77
C GLN A 115 15.48 8.85 -1.58
N VAL A 116 15.44 9.84 -0.68
CA VAL A 116 14.53 9.86 0.47
C VAL A 116 13.07 9.84 0.00
N ALA A 117 12.73 10.68 -0.98
CA ALA A 117 11.37 10.76 -1.48
C ALA A 117 10.96 9.48 -2.24
N ALA A 118 11.82 8.95 -3.11
CA ALA A 118 11.57 7.71 -3.82
C ALA A 118 11.45 6.50 -2.87
N ALA A 119 12.27 6.45 -1.81
CA ALA A 119 12.20 5.40 -0.80
C ALA A 119 10.87 5.47 -0.03
N ALA A 120 10.40 6.66 0.33
CA ALA A 120 9.10 6.84 0.97
C ALA A 120 7.95 6.37 0.07
N VAL A 121 7.94 6.77 -1.22
CA VAL A 121 6.92 6.35 -2.19
C VAL A 121 6.92 4.83 -2.38
N THR A 122 8.09 4.25 -2.62
CA THR A 122 8.26 2.80 -2.84
C THR A 122 7.84 2.00 -1.62
N ARG A 123 8.18 2.49 -0.41
CA ARG A 123 7.79 1.86 0.86
C ARG A 123 6.28 1.66 0.94
N PHE A 124 5.48 2.65 0.53
CA PHE A 124 4.01 2.55 0.54
C PHE A 124 3.42 1.93 -0.73
N GLY A 125 4.23 1.27 -1.57
CA GLY A 125 3.80 0.59 -2.79
C GLY A 125 3.45 1.54 -3.95
N GLY A 126 3.91 2.79 -3.89
CA GLY A 126 3.80 3.73 -5.00
C GLY A 126 4.91 3.51 -6.04
N HIS A 127 4.64 3.91 -7.26
CA HIS A 127 5.58 3.88 -8.37
C HIS A 127 6.10 5.29 -8.67
N VAL A 128 7.43 5.48 -8.66
CA VAL A 128 8.06 6.72 -9.12
C VAL A 128 8.18 6.67 -10.64
N ASP A 129 7.41 7.51 -11.35
CA ASP A 129 7.43 7.54 -12.81
C ASP A 129 8.65 8.31 -13.32
N LYS A 130 8.78 9.58 -12.93
CA LYS A 130 9.79 10.50 -13.45
C LYS A 130 10.29 11.46 -12.38
N PHE A 131 11.57 11.79 -12.49
CA PHE A 131 12.18 12.93 -11.82
C PHE A 131 12.08 14.15 -12.74
N LEU A 132 11.49 15.23 -12.25
CA LEU A 132 11.30 16.50 -12.99
C LEU A 132 12.15 17.58 -12.33
N GLY A 133 13.44 17.64 -12.67
CA GLY A 133 14.38 18.52 -11.97
C GLY A 133 14.52 18.09 -10.50
N ASP A 134 14.11 18.96 -9.59
CA ASP A 134 14.01 18.76 -8.15
C ASP A 134 12.65 18.21 -7.68
N GLY A 135 11.74 17.93 -8.62
CA GLY A 135 10.44 17.33 -8.34
C GLY A 135 10.37 15.83 -8.65
N LEU A 136 9.38 15.16 -8.05
CA LEU A 136 9.02 13.77 -8.35
C LEU A 136 7.55 13.68 -8.75
N VAL A 137 7.28 12.80 -9.73
CA VAL A 137 5.93 12.37 -10.08
C VAL A 137 5.77 10.91 -9.72
N CYS A 138 4.74 10.61 -8.92
CA CYS A 138 4.51 9.28 -8.41
C CYS A 138 3.05 8.87 -8.58
N PHE A 139 2.84 7.58 -8.83
CA PHE A 139 1.52 6.98 -9.02
C PHE A 139 1.26 5.89 -7.98
N PHE A 140 0.04 5.88 -7.47
CA PHE A 140 -0.52 4.78 -6.69
C PHE A 140 -1.73 4.24 -7.46
N GLY A 141 -1.79 2.93 -7.67
CA GLY A 141 -2.72 2.28 -8.61
C GLY A 141 -2.08 1.73 -9.89
N VAL A 142 -0.77 1.94 -10.04
CA VAL A 142 0.04 1.51 -11.19
C VAL A 142 1.42 1.05 -10.69
N PRO A 143 1.97 -0.08 -11.18
CA PRO A 143 1.36 -1.03 -12.12
C PRO A 143 0.24 -1.85 -11.49
N GLU A 144 0.30 -2.06 -10.18
CA GLU A 144 -0.68 -2.80 -9.39
C GLU A 144 -1.62 -1.83 -8.66
N ALA A 145 -2.91 -2.19 -8.63
CA ALA A 145 -3.93 -1.41 -7.94
C ALA A 145 -4.24 -2.03 -6.59
N HIS A 146 -4.37 -1.18 -5.58
CA HIS A 146 -4.77 -1.55 -4.23
C HIS A 146 -6.02 -0.78 -3.84
N ASP A 147 -6.87 -1.39 -3.02
CA ASP A 147 -8.04 -0.71 -2.51
C ASP A 147 -7.63 0.59 -1.79
N ASP A 148 -6.53 0.59 -1.05
CA ASP A 148 -6.03 1.67 -0.18
C ASP A 148 -5.00 2.62 -0.84
N ASP A 149 -4.91 2.68 -2.18
CA ASP A 149 -3.92 3.51 -2.90
C ASP A 149 -3.92 5.00 -2.48
N ALA A 150 -5.09 5.59 -2.24
CA ALA A 150 -5.20 6.97 -1.76
C ALA A 150 -4.62 7.15 -0.34
N GLU A 151 -4.83 6.17 0.55
CA GLU A 151 -4.26 6.20 1.90
C GLU A 151 -2.73 6.07 1.84
N ARG A 152 -2.24 5.11 1.05
CA ARG A 152 -0.80 4.89 0.82
C ARG A 152 -0.11 6.14 0.29
N ALA A 153 -0.72 6.82 -0.67
CA ALA A 153 -0.21 8.08 -1.20
C ALA A 153 -0.07 9.15 -0.11
N VAL A 154 -1.10 9.34 0.71
CA VAL A 154 -1.07 10.32 1.81
C VAL A 154 0.00 9.98 2.85
N ARG A 155 0.15 8.70 3.23
CA ARG A 155 1.21 8.24 4.12
C ARG A 155 2.60 8.48 3.53
N ALA A 156 2.77 8.22 2.24
CA ALA A 156 4.02 8.52 1.53
C ALA A 156 4.32 10.03 1.56
N GLY A 157 3.34 10.89 1.31
CA GLY A 157 3.53 12.35 1.39
C GLY A 157 4.00 12.81 2.76
N LEU A 158 3.39 12.32 3.84
CA LEU A 158 3.81 12.65 5.20
C LEU A 158 5.24 12.14 5.49
N ALA A 159 5.56 10.92 5.03
CA ALA A 159 6.90 10.36 5.17
C ALA A 159 7.97 11.12 4.35
N ILE A 160 7.61 11.68 3.19
CA ILE A 160 8.48 12.56 2.40
C ILE A 160 8.78 13.82 3.21
N VAL A 161 7.76 14.51 3.73
CA VAL A 161 7.96 15.74 4.53
C VAL A 161 8.88 15.47 5.72
N GLU A 162 8.63 14.39 6.46
CA GLU A 162 9.47 14.03 7.62
C GLU A 162 10.89 13.66 7.21
N GLY A 163 11.05 12.84 6.17
CA GLY A 163 12.37 12.43 5.69
C GLY A 163 13.21 13.59 5.19
N VAL A 164 12.60 14.59 4.53
CA VAL A 164 13.30 15.79 4.06
C VAL A 164 13.71 16.69 5.22
N LYS A 165 12.87 16.85 6.24
CA LYS A 165 13.25 17.56 7.47
C LYS A 165 14.49 16.94 8.12
N LEU A 166 14.49 15.62 8.31
CA LEU A 166 15.65 14.89 8.85
C LEU A 166 16.89 15.02 7.96
N LEU A 167 16.70 15.09 6.65
CA LEU A 167 17.79 15.31 5.70
C LEU A 167 18.40 16.71 5.84
N GLY A 168 17.57 17.74 6.03
CA GLY A 168 18.01 19.12 6.31
C GLY A 168 18.87 19.21 7.56
N VAL A 169 18.42 18.61 8.67
CA VAL A 169 19.20 18.49 9.92
C VAL A 169 20.56 17.83 9.66
N ARG A 170 20.57 16.71 8.93
CA ARG A 170 21.79 15.91 8.69
C ARG A 170 22.80 16.60 7.77
N LEU A 171 22.34 17.23 6.70
CA LEU A 171 23.20 17.76 5.63
C LEU A 171 23.57 19.23 5.83
N LEU A 172 22.66 20.02 6.42
CA LEU A 172 22.79 21.47 6.54
C LEU A 172 22.94 21.92 8.00
N GLY A 173 22.81 21.02 8.98
CA GLY A 173 22.91 21.36 10.39
C GLY A 173 21.73 22.21 10.88
N GLU A 174 20.56 22.05 10.26
CA GLU A 174 19.33 22.71 10.71
C GLU A 174 19.00 22.29 12.15
N GLU A 175 18.86 23.25 13.06
CA GLU A 175 18.36 22.99 14.41
C GLU A 175 16.85 22.71 14.34
N PRO A 176 16.34 21.63 14.97
CA PRO A 176 14.90 21.39 15.05
C PRO A 176 14.21 22.56 15.76
N GLU A 177 13.05 22.99 15.26
CA GLU A 177 12.26 24.15 15.76
C GLU A 177 11.95 24.14 17.28
N SER A 178 12.26 23.06 18.01
CA SER A 178 12.14 22.96 19.46
C SER A 178 13.23 23.70 20.26
N SER A 179 14.31 24.17 19.65
CA SER A 179 15.45 24.79 20.34
C SER A 179 15.38 26.33 20.30
N LEU A 180 14.44 26.93 21.04
CA LEU A 180 14.42 28.37 21.34
C LEU A 180 15.56 28.73 22.30
N THR A 181 16.80 28.74 21.81
CA THR A 181 17.96 29.55 22.26
C THR A 181 19.21 28.89 21.70
N THR A 182 19.92 29.54 20.78
CA THR A 182 21.22 30.20 21.02
C THR A 182 21.77 30.66 19.67
N ASN A 183 22.21 31.92 19.61
CA ASN A 183 22.84 32.53 18.45
C ASN A 183 24.15 31.81 18.06
N ASN A 184 24.08 30.82 17.16
CA ASN A 184 25.25 30.36 16.42
C ASN A 184 25.05 30.68 14.94
N LEU A 185 25.80 31.69 14.49
CA LEU A 185 26.01 31.98 13.07
C LEU A 185 26.82 30.85 12.45
N THR A 186 26.16 29.77 12.02
CA THR A 186 26.73 28.87 11.03
C THR A 186 26.42 29.41 9.63
N THR A 187 27.44 29.42 8.81
CA THR A 187 27.47 29.98 7.45
C THR A 187 26.62 29.16 6.49
N ASN A 188 25.30 29.40 6.51
CA ASN A 188 24.31 29.32 5.42
C ASN A 188 22.92 29.02 5.99
N ASN A 189 22.00 30.00 5.98
CA ASN A 189 20.58 29.85 6.34
C ASN A 189 19.79 29.02 5.28
N LEU A 190 20.39 27.97 4.73
CA LEU A 190 19.70 27.08 3.81
C LEU A 190 18.82 26.12 4.62
N SER A 191 17.55 26.01 4.23
CA SER A 191 16.61 25.01 4.76
C SER A 191 16.07 24.15 3.64
N LEU A 192 16.12 22.83 3.79
CA LEU A 192 15.48 21.89 2.87
C LEU A 192 14.01 21.72 3.24
N ARG A 193 13.14 22.28 2.42
CA ARG A 193 11.69 22.18 2.60
C ARG A 193 11.05 21.61 1.35
N VAL A 194 9.95 20.88 1.53
CA VAL A 194 9.26 20.21 0.41
C VAL A 194 7.78 20.57 0.39
N ARG A 195 7.18 20.62 -0.80
CA ARG A 195 5.73 20.74 -0.98
C ARG A 195 5.20 19.48 -1.60
N VAL A 196 4.14 18.91 -1.04
CA VAL A 196 3.52 17.70 -1.59
C VAL A 196 2.06 17.98 -1.93
N GLY A 197 1.67 17.64 -3.16
CA GLY A 197 0.28 17.77 -3.63
C GLY A 197 -0.23 16.47 -4.24
N MET A 198 -1.50 16.14 -3.95
CA MET A 198 -2.10 14.90 -4.44
C MET A 198 -3.51 15.08 -4.97
N HIS A 199 -3.81 14.31 -6.01
CA HIS A 199 -5.17 14.18 -6.54
C HIS A 199 -5.46 12.75 -6.94
N THR A 200 -6.68 12.30 -6.63
CA THR A 200 -7.21 11.00 -7.04
C THR A 200 -8.30 11.19 -8.07
N GLY A 201 -8.13 10.56 -9.23
CA GLY A 201 -9.02 10.74 -10.38
C GLY A 201 -8.87 9.63 -11.41
N ALA A 202 -9.72 9.67 -12.43
CA ALA A 202 -9.65 8.74 -13.54
C ALA A 202 -8.53 9.14 -14.50
N ALA A 203 -7.78 8.17 -14.98
CA ALA A 203 -6.77 8.33 -16.02
C ALA A 203 -6.68 7.07 -16.89
N VAL A 204 -6.15 7.22 -18.09
CA VAL A 204 -5.85 6.11 -18.99
C VAL A 204 -4.37 5.77 -18.84
N VAL A 205 -4.10 4.52 -18.46
CA VAL A 205 -2.75 3.99 -18.29
C VAL A 205 -2.42 3.15 -19.53
N ALA A 206 -1.47 3.60 -20.33
CA ALA A 206 -1.02 2.90 -21.53
C ALA A 206 0.41 2.39 -21.35
N HIS A 207 0.68 1.22 -21.93
CA HIS A 207 2.05 0.72 -22.02
C HIS A 207 2.74 1.46 -23.17
N GLY A 208 3.64 2.39 -22.84
CA GLY A 208 4.55 2.96 -23.83
C GLY A 208 5.47 1.86 -24.37
N GLY A 209 6.10 2.07 -25.54
CA GLY A 209 7.04 1.11 -26.14
C GLY A 209 8.34 0.87 -25.35
N GLY A 210 8.39 1.20 -24.06
CA GLY A 210 9.52 1.05 -23.13
C GLY A 210 9.04 0.72 -21.70
N ALA A 211 9.94 0.82 -20.70
CA ALA A 211 9.64 0.44 -19.30
C ALA A 211 8.70 1.42 -18.55
N ALA A 212 8.41 2.59 -19.11
CA ALA A 212 7.57 3.61 -18.49
C ALA A 212 6.08 3.46 -18.89
N GLN A 213 5.19 3.61 -17.92
CA GLN A 213 3.74 3.63 -18.13
C GLN A 213 3.31 5.06 -18.46
N ASP A 214 2.64 5.28 -19.58
CA ASP A 214 2.13 6.60 -19.93
C ASP A 214 0.73 6.80 -19.33
N VAL A 215 0.61 7.77 -18.44
CA VAL A 215 -0.64 8.14 -17.77
C VAL A 215 -1.25 9.37 -18.43
N PHE A 216 -2.43 9.21 -19.02
CA PHE A 216 -3.16 10.28 -19.71
C PHE A 216 -4.43 10.68 -18.95
N GLY A 217 -4.71 11.98 -18.89
CA GLY A 217 -5.91 12.56 -18.28
C GLY A 217 -5.60 13.83 -17.52
N ASP A 218 -6.64 14.45 -16.95
CA ASP A 218 -6.47 15.66 -16.14
C ASP A 218 -5.86 15.37 -14.77
N THR A 219 -5.88 14.11 -14.32
CA THR A 219 -5.48 13.73 -12.97
C THR A 219 -4.04 14.16 -12.62
N PRO A 220 -3.00 13.90 -13.45
CA PRO A 220 -1.65 14.40 -13.18
C PRO A 220 -1.56 15.93 -13.21
N ASN A 221 -2.28 16.59 -14.12
CA ASN A 221 -2.28 18.04 -14.22
C ASN A 221 -2.87 18.69 -12.96
N ILE A 222 -3.97 18.13 -12.43
CA ILE A 222 -4.58 18.61 -11.17
C ILE A 222 -3.61 18.41 -10.01
N ALA A 223 -3.01 17.22 -9.85
CA ALA A 223 -2.07 16.96 -8.77
C ALA A 223 -0.87 17.93 -8.78
N ALA A 224 -0.30 18.23 -9.95
CA ALA A 224 0.77 19.20 -10.10
C ALA A 224 0.34 20.62 -9.65
N ARG A 225 -0.89 21.03 -9.96
CA ARG A 225 -1.42 22.34 -9.52
C ARG A 225 -1.70 22.38 -8.01
N VAL A 226 -2.13 21.27 -7.44
CA VAL A 226 -2.32 21.12 -5.99
C VAL A 226 -0.99 21.24 -5.26
N GLN A 227 0.07 20.62 -5.78
CA GLN A 227 1.43 20.75 -5.22
C GLN A 227 1.92 22.20 -5.29
N GLY A 228 1.71 22.88 -6.42
CA GLY A 228 2.09 24.30 -6.56
C GLY A 228 1.34 25.24 -5.62
N ALA A 229 0.13 24.86 -5.19
CA ALA A 229 -0.66 25.60 -4.19
C ALA A 229 -0.32 25.24 -2.73
N ALA A 230 0.51 24.21 -2.50
CA ALA A 230 0.86 23.78 -1.16
C ALA A 230 1.87 24.73 -0.49
N GLU A 231 1.74 24.88 0.83
CA GLU A 231 2.73 25.59 1.65
C GLU A 231 3.96 24.70 1.89
N PRO A 232 5.15 25.29 2.16
CA PRO A 232 6.33 24.52 2.56
C PRO A 232 6.05 23.57 3.72
N ASP A 233 6.58 22.35 3.63
CA ASP A 233 6.44 21.25 4.59
C ASP A 233 5.00 20.81 4.86
N THR A 234 4.16 20.94 3.84
CA THR A 234 2.76 20.48 3.91
C THR A 234 2.43 19.46 2.83
N VAL A 235 1.46 18.61 3.19
CA VAL A 235 0.80 17.69 2.26
C VAL A 235 -0.60 18.25 1.99
N VAL A 236 -0.89 18.56 0.74
CA VAL A 236 -2.21 19.06 0.32
C VAL A 236 -2.88 18.05 -0.61
N ILE A 237 -4.14 17.76 -0.33
CA ILE A 237 -4.96 16.83 -1.10
C ILE A 237 -6.24 17.49 -1.57
N THR A 238 -6.76 17.03 -2.72
CA THR A 238 -8.09 17.46 -3.19
C THR A 238 -9.23 16.84 -2.39
N ALA A 239 -10.42 17.43 -2.47
CA ALA A 239 -11.67 16.84 -1.95
C ALA A 239 -11.94 15.41 -2.47
N ALA A 240 -11.53 15.08 -3.70
CA ALA A 240 -11.67 13.74 -4.25
C ALA A 240 -10.84 12.72 -3.48
N THR A 241 -9.59 13.05 -3.17
CA THR A 241 -8.70 12.22 -2.34
C THR A 241 -9.19 12.18 -0.90
N GLN A 242 -9.58 13.32 -0.33
CA GLN A 242 -10.06 13.42 1.05
C GLN A 242 -11.24 12.47 1.32
N ARG A 243 -12.20 12.35 0.40
CA ARG A 243 -13.33 11.42 0.54
C ARG A 243 -12.91 9.95 0.66
N LEU A 244 -11.81 9.56 0.00
CA LEU A 244 -11.31 8.18 0.01
C LEU A 244 -10.50 7.84 1.27
N VAL A 245 -10.04 8.88 1.97
CA VAL A 245 -9.23 8.75 3.20
C VAL A 245 -9.93 9.38 4.42
N ALA A 246 -11.22 9.67 4.29
CA ALA A 246 -12.01 10.30 5.34
C ALA A 246 -11.96 9.47 6.62
N GLY A 247 -11.69 10.13 7.75
CA GLY A 247 -11.54 9.49 9.05
C GLY A 247 -10.20 8.81 9.30
N LEU A 248 -9.35 8.61 8.29
CA LEU A 248 -8.00 8.04 8.48
C LEU A 248 -6.94 9.09 8.83
N PHE A 249 -7.16 10.35 8.44
CA PHE A 249 -6.25 11.45 8.69
C PHE A 249 -6.96 12.64 9.32
N VAL A 250 -6.24 13.37 10.18
CA VAL A 250 -6.63 14.71 10.61
C VAL A 250 -6.28 15.66 9.48
N VAL A 251 -7.29 16.37 8.98
CA VAL A 251 -7.14 17.31 7.87
C VAL A 251 -7.71 18.68 8.26
N GLU A 252 -7.11 19.72 7.72
CA GLU A 252 -7.57 21.10 7.80
C GLU A 252 -8.18 21.49 6.45
N ASP A 253 -9.43 21.97 6.45
CA ASP A 253 -10.09 22.48 5.25
C ASP A 253 -9.49 23.83 4.85
N ARG A 254 -9.01 23.94 3.61
CA ARG A 254 -8.45 25.18 3.05
C ARG A 254 -9.42 25.85 2.07
N GLY A 255 -10.60 25.26 1.86
CA GLY A 255 -11.63 25.78 1.00
C GLY A 255 -11.33 25.64 -0.50
N PRO A 256 -12.21 26.21 -1.35
CA PRO A 256 -12.11 26.11 -2.80
C PRO A 256 -10.98 26.99 -3.36
N HIS A 257 -10.10 26.40 -4.16
CA HIS A 257 -9.01 27.08 -4.84
C HIS A 257 -9.21 27.08 -6.36
N SER A 258 -9.00 28.25 -6.98
CA SER A 258 -8.95 28.37 -8.44
C SER A 258 -7.55 27.99 -8.94
N LEU A 259 -7.44 26.84 -9.59
CA LEU A 259 -6.17 26.32 -10.09
C LEU A 259 -6.00 26.64 -11.57
N LYS A 260 -4.80 27.07 -11.98
CA LYS A 260 -4.52 27.48 -13.37
C LYS A 260 -4.81 26.33 -14.34
N GLY A 261 -5.73 26.58 -15.28
CA GLY A 261 -6.12 25.62 -16.32
C GLY A 261 -7.22 24.63 -15.90
N ILE A 262 -7.79 24.80 -14.71
CA ILE A 262 -8.90 23.97 -14.21
C ILE A 262 -10.14 24.85 -14.11
N ALA A 263 -11.21 24.45 -14.78
CA ALA A 263 -12.39 25.28 -14.97
C ALA A 263 -13.18 25.52 -13.67
N ALA A 264 -13.29 24.51 -12.81
CA ALA A 264 -14.02 24.59 -11.55
C ALA A 264 -13.05 24.73 -10.37
N PRO A 265 -13.39 25.54 -9.34
CA PRO A 265 -12.63 25.59 -8.10
C PRO A 265 -12.53 24.19 -7.47
N VAL A 266 -11.34 23.84 -6.98
CA VAL A 266 -11.07 22.56 -6.35
C VAL A 266 -10.93 22.76 -4.85
N GLY A 267 -11.75 22.07 -4.05
CA GLY A 267 -11.59 22.06 -2.59
C GLY A 267 -10.28 21.39 -2.19
N LEU A 268 -9.47 22.08 -1.39
CA LEU A 268 -8.19 21.59 -0.91
C LEU A 268 -8.21 21.36 0.60
N TYR A 269 -7.49 20.33 1.03
CA TYR A 269 -7.32 19.96 2.42
C TYR A 269 -5.84 19.80 2.71
N ARG A 270 -5.36 20.39 3.81
CA ARG A 270 -4.02 20.13 4.32
C ARG A 270 -4.09 18.90 5.24
N VAL A 271 -3.26 17.90 4.98
CA VAL A 271 -3.13 16.74 5.87
C VAL A 271 -2.17 17.10 7.00
N ILE A 272 -2.64 16.98 8.24
CA ILE A 272 -1.85 17.30 9.44
C ILE A 272 -1.10 16.07 9.91
N GLN A 273 -1.82 14.97 10.15
CA GLN A 273 -1.28 13.72 10.65
C GLN A 273 -2.28 12.57 10.43
N ALA A 274 -1.85 11.33 10.66
CA ALA A 274 -2.78 10.21 10.79
C ALA A 274 -3.67 10.40 12.02
N SER A 275 -4.95 10.04 11.92
CA SER A 275 -5.94 10.20 13.00
C SER A 275 -5.79 9.19 14.15
N GLY A 276 -5.00 8.14 13.95
CA GLY A 276 -4.96 6.97 14.83
C GLY A 276 -6.05 5.94 14.53
N VAL A 277 -7.10 6.28 13.77
CA VAL A 277 -8.10 5.32 13.28
C VAL A 277 -7.48 4.50 12.14
N ARG A 278 -7.53 3.17 12.26
CA ARG A 278 -6.96 2.23 11.29
C ARG A 278 -8.05 1.41 10.62
N GLY A 279 -7.92 1.26 9.31
CA GLY A 279 -8.86 0.53 8.48
C GLY A 279 -10.09 1.35 8.10
N ARG A 280 -10.47 1.25 6.82
CA ARG A 280 -11.62 1.96 6.25
C ARG A 280 -12.92 1.70 6.99
N LEU A 281 -13.09 0.50 7.54
CA LEU A 281 -14.32 0.14 8.23
C LEU A 281 -14.48 0.90 9.55
N ALA A 282 -13.41 1.05 10.32
CA ALA A 282 -13.44 1.84 11.56
C ALA A 282 -13.68 3.33 11.25
N ALA A 283 -13.06 3.86 10.19
CA ALA A 283 -13.29 5.23 9.73
C ALA A 283 -14.74 5.43 9.23
N ALA A 284 -15.29 4.45 8.50
CA ALA A 284 -16.66 4.48 8.00
C ALA A 284 -17.72 4.25 9.10
N ALA A 285 -17.36 3.62 10.22
CA ALA A 285 -18.30 3.36 11.30
C ALA A 285 -18.90 4.65 11.89
N ALA A 286 -18.16 5.76 11.85
CA ALA A 286 -18.66 7.08 12.24
C ALA A 286 -19.80 7.61 11.34
N GLY A 287 -19.86 7.17 10.07
CA GLY A 287 -20.90 7.54 9.11
C GLY A 287 -22.09 6.58 9.04
N GLY A 288 -22.10 5.54 9.89
CA GLY A 288 -23.09 4.46 9.85
C GLY A 288 -22.67 3.34 8.90
N LEU A 289 -22.55 2.13 9.43
CA LEU A 289 -22.29 0.93 8.63
C LEU A 289 -23.58 0.40 8.01
N THR A 290 -23.45 -0.28 6.86
CA THR A 290 -24.56 -1.05 6.30
C THR A 290 -25.06 -2.09 7.31
N PRO A 291 -26.36 -2.47 7.26
CA PRO A 291 -26.91 -3.50 8.13
C PRO A 291 -26.08 -4.79 8.06
N PHE A 292 -25.83 -5.40 9.22
CA PHE A 292 -25.18 -6.70 9.28
C PHE A 292 -26.19 -7.77 8.85
N VAL A 293 -26.01 -8.33 7.66
CA VAL A 293 -26.93 -9.31 7.06
C VAL A 293 -26.23 -10.61 6.79
N GLY A 294 -26.79 -11.70 7.31
CA GLY A 294 -26.18 -13.01 7.23
C GLY A 294 -25.00 -13.15 8.19
N ARG A 295 -24.35 -14.31 8.12
CA ARG A 295 -23.18 -14.67 8.94
C ARG A 295 -23.48 -14.85 10.43
N GLU A 296 -24.74 -15.10 10.80
CA GLU A 296 -25.14 -15.32 12.19
C GLU A 296 -24.45 -16.56 12.78
N ARG A 297 -24.24 -17.59 11.97
CA ARG A 297 -23.50 -18.80 12.38
C ARG A 297 -22.04 -18.49 12.66
N GLU A 298 -21.36 -17.81 11.74
CA GLU A 298 -19.97 -17.42 11.91
C GLU A 298 -19.79 -16.50 13.13
N ARG A 299 -20.69 -15.53 13.32
CA ARG A 299 -20.71 -14.67 14.51
C ARG A 299 -20.88 -15.48 15.79
N GLN A 300 -21.84 -16.40 15.81
CA GLN A 300 -22.10 -17.26 16.95
C GLN A 300 -20.88 -18.11 17.30
N THR A 301 -20.17 -18.65 16.30
CA THR A 301 -18.94 -19.41 16.54
C THR A 301 -17.83 -18.56 17.18
N VAL A 302 -17.68 -17.29 16.79
CA VAL A 302 -16.73 -16.37 17.47
C VAL A 302 -17.17 -16.08 18.90
N ALA A 303 -18.48 -15.89 19.13
CA ALA A 303 -19.03 -15.66 20.46
C ALA A 303 -18.84 -16.87 21.40
N GLU A 304 -19.08 -18.09 20.93
CA GLU A 304 -18.84 -19.32 21.69
C GLU A 304 -17.34 -19.50 22.03
N ALA A 305 -16.46 -19.14 21.11
CA ALA A 305 -15.03 -19.12 21.39
C ALA A 305 -14.68 -18.09 22.47
N TRP A 306 -15.34 -16.93 22.48
CA TRP A 306 -15.15 -15.93 23.53
C TRP A 306 -15.62 -16.42 24.89
N GLU A 307 -16.78 -17.08 24.98
CA GLU A 307 -17.28 -17.66 26.22
C GLU A 307 -16.28 -18.65 26.83
N ARG A 308 -15.75 -19.58 26.02
CA ARG A 308 -14.69 -20.51 26.48
C ARG A 308 -13.41 -19.79 26.92
N ALA A 309 -13.01 -18.76 26.18
CA ALA A 309 -11.85 -17.96 26.57
C ALA A 309 -12.08 -17.28 27.92
N GLN A 310 -13.27 -16.76 28.21
CA GLN A 310 -13.58 -16.20 29.54
C GLN A 310 -13.42 -17.22 30.68
N ASP A 311 -13.70 -18.50 30.41
CA ASP A 311 -13.52 -19.59 31.37
C ASP A 311 -12.05 -20.05 31.52
N GLY A 312 -11.11 -19.36 30.87
CA GLY A 312 -9.67 -19.66 30.92
C GLY A 312 -9.21 -20.67 29.86
N GLU A 313 -10.09 -21.10 28.97
CA GLU A 313 -9.75 -21.93 27.81
C GLU A 313 -9.43 -21.03 26.61
N GLY A 314 -8.21 -20.52 26.54
CA GLY A 314 -7.81 -19.58 25.48
C GLY A 314 -8.09 -20.12 24.08
N GLN A 315 -8.66 -19.28 23.22
CA GLN A 315 -9.15 -19.66 21.89
C GLN A 315 -8.44 -18.89 20.78
N VAL A 316 -8.34 -19.53 19.62
CA VAL A 316 -7.83 -18.91 18.40
C VAL A 316 -8.86 -19.09 17.29
N VAL A 317 -9.32 -17.98 16.71
CA VAL A 317 -10.25 -17.97 15.58
C VAL A 317 -9.56 -17.36 14.37
N LEU A 318 -9.37 -18.14 13.31
CA LEU A 318 -8.86 -17.67 12.03
C LEU A 318 -10.02 -17.47 11.04
N LEU A 319 -10.32 -16.21 10.73
CA LEU A 319 -11.26 -15.80 9.70
C LEU A 319 -10.54 -15.70 8.35
N SER A 320 -10.84 -16.62 7.44
CA SER A 320 -10.25 -16.67 6.10
C SER A 320 -11.27 -16.30 5.02
N GLY A 321 -10.86 -15.51 4.03
CA GLY A 321 -11.71 -15.21 2.88
C GLY A 321 -11.15 -14.10 1.99
N GLU A 322 -11.72 -13.94 0.80
CA GLU A 322 -11.29 -12.93 -0.20
C GLU A 322 -11.34 -11.50 0.37
N ALA A 323 -10.60 -10.58 -0.28
CA ALA A 323 -10.71 -9.16 0.04
C ALA A 323 -12.16 -8.68 -0.13
N GLY A 324 -12.62 -7.79 0.76
CA GLY A 324 -14.00 -7.28 0.71
C GLY A 324 -15.11 -8.27 1.10
N ILE A 325 -14.80 -9.54 1.41
CA ILE A 325 -15.83 -10.55 1.75
C ILE A 325 -16.61 -10.24 3.04
N GLY A 326 -16.09 -9.35 3.90
CA GLY A 326 -16.72 -8.95 5.16
C GLY A 326 -16.06 -9.50 6.44
N LYS A 327 -14.77 -9.87 6.39
CA LYS A 327 -13.99 -10.32 7.58
C LYS A 327 -14.02 -9.26 8.70
N SER A 328 -13.57 -8.04 8.41
CA SER A 328 -13.58 -6.93 9.37
C SER A 328 -14.99 -6.56 9.82
N ARG A 329 -16.00 -6.71 8.94
CA ARG A 329 -17.40 -6.46 9.30
C ARG A 329 -17.91 -7.45 10.35
N LEU A 330 -17.55 -8.73 10.23
CA LEU A 330 -17.85 -9.76 11.22
C LEU A 330 -17.17 -9.46 12.57
N VAL A 331 -15.88 -9.06 12.55
CA VAL A 331 -15.14 -8.66 13.76
C VAL A 331 -15.80 -7.46 14.45
N GLN A 332 -16.16 -6.43 13.69
CA GLN A 332 -16.83 -5.24 14.24
C GLN A 332 -18.22 -5.55 14.81
N ASP A 333 -18.98 -6.43 14.16
CA ASP A 333 -20.30 -6.86 14.67
C ASP A 333 -20.16 -7.69 15.96
N PHE A 334 -19.16 -8.58 16.01
CA PHE A 334 -18.79 -9.32 17.21
C PHE A 334 -18.39 -8.36 18.35
N LYS A 335 -17.50 -7.39 18.08
CA LYS A 335 -17.08 -6.35 19.04
C LYS A 335 -18.27 -5.58 19.60
N ALA A 336 -19.20 -5.16 18.75
CA ALA A 336 -20.41 -4.46 19.16
C ALA A 336 -21.29 -5.33 20.09
N GLY A 337 -21.31 -6.65 19.87
CA GLY A 337 -21.99 -7.62 20.73
C GLY A 337 -21.38 -7.75 22.14
N LEU A 338 -20.10 -7.41 22.33
CA LEU A 338 -19.42 -7.51 23.62
C LEU A 338 -19.52 -6.24 24.48
N ALA A 339 -20.23 -5.20 24.03
CA ALA A 339 -20.22 -3.89 24.67
C ALA A 339 -20.63 -3.87 26.16
N GLN A 340 -21.36 -4.89 26.63
CA GLN A 340 -21.82 -5.01 28.02
C GLN A 340 -20.98 -5.98 28.87
N THR A 341 -20.01 -6.65 28.26
CA THR A 341 -19.15 -7.62 28.93
C THR A 341 -17.81 -6.96 29.26
N PRO A 342 -17.34 -6.95 30.51
CA PRO A 342 -16.02 -6.41 30.83
C PRO A 342 -14.91 -7.22 30.15
N HIS A 343 -14.12 -6.57 29.30
CA HIS A 343 -13.00 -7.19 28.60
C HIS A 343 -11.98 -6.13 28.17
N THR A 344 -10.76 -6.58 27.90
CA THR A 344 -9.77 -5.77 27.19
C THR A 344 -9.89 -6.06 25.69
N TRP A 345 -10.06 -5.04 24.87
CA TRP A 345 -10.04 -5.17 23.41
C TRP A 345 -8.80 -4.47 22.85
N ILE A 346 -7.98 -5.21 22.10
CA ILE A 346 -6.82 -4.64 21.39
C ILE A 346 -6.87 -5.11 19.94
N GLU A 347 -6.68 -4.20 18.99
CA GLU A 347 -6.87 -4.47 17.57
C GLU A 347 -5.84 -3.73 16.73
N SER A 348 -5.20 -4.45 15.81
CA SER A 348 -4.30 -3.86 14.83
C SER A 348 -4.33 -4.67 13.54
N GLY A 349 -3.87 -4.07 12.45
CA GLY A 349 -3.85 -4.68 11.12
C GLY A 349 -2.45 -4.72 10.54
N CYS A 350 -2.11 -5.82 9.89
CA CYS A 350 -0.97 -5.89 9.01
C CYS A 350 -1.22 -5.05 7.76
N ALA A 351 -0.17 -4.47 7.20
CA ALA A 351 -0.24 -3.76 5.93
C ALA A 351 0.95 -4.17 5.07
N ALA A 352 0.74 -4.28 3.76
CA ALA A 352 1.78 -4.71 2.82
C ALA A 352 3.08 -3.90 2.96
N TYR A 353 2.98 -2.61 3.29
CA TYR A 353 4.12 -1.71 3.43
C TYR A 353 4.86 -1.80 4.78
N TYR A 354 4.47 -2.72 5.66
CA TYR A 354 5.15 -3.02 6.92
C TYR A 354 5.52 -4.51 7.07
N ASP A 355 5.39 -5.31 6.01
CA ASP A 355 5.71 -6.75 6.00
C ASP A 355 7.18 -7.07 6.32
N THR A 356 8.07 -6.10 6.11
CA THR A 356 9.51 -6.16 6.37
C THR A 356 9.91 -5.34 7.60
N THR A 357 8.98 -4.66 8.27
CA THR A 357 9.23 -3.92 9.52
C THR A 357 9.01 -4.87 10.69
N PRO A 358 10.07 -5.32 11.39
CA PRO A 358 9.93 -6.31 12.45
C PRO A 358 9.00 -5.82 13.55
N PHE A 359 8.08 -6.69 13.98
CA PHE A 359 7.18 -6.40 15.11
C PHE A 359 6.27 -5.18 14.93
N TYR A 360 6.01 -4.75 13.69
CA TYR A 360 5.22 -3.54 13.44
C TYR A 360 3.88 -3.56 14.18
N VAL A 361 3.10 -4.63 14.02
CA VAL A 361 1.79 -4.80 14.66
C VAL A 361 1.92 -4.76 16.18
N VAL A 362 2.99 -5.36 16.73
CA VAL A 362 3.23 -5.36 18.18
C VAL A 362 3.52 -3.95 18.69
N THR A 363 4.38 -3.18 18.01
CA THR A 363 4.65 -1.79 18.39
C THR A 363 3.39 -0.93 18.36
N ASP A 364 2.52 -1.18 17.37
CA ASP A 364 1.26 -0.48 17.23
C ASP A 364 0.28 -0.83 18.35
N LEU A 365 0.08 -2.12 18.63
CA LEU A 365 -0.75 -2.60 19.74
C LEU A 365 -0.29 -2.04 21.09
N LEU A 366 1.03 -1.99 21.33
CA LEU A 366 1.58 -1.43 22.57
C LEU A 366 1.36 0.08 22.66
N ARG A 367 1.64 0.84 21.60
CA ARG A 367 1.40 2.30 21.57
C ARG A 367 -0.08 2.63 21.79
N GLN A 368 -0.98 1.86 21.20
CA GLN A 368 -2.42 1.99 21.41
C GLN A 368 -2.81 1.66 22.87
N GLY A 369 -2.30 0.56 23.42
CA GLY A 369 -2.60 0.13 24.79
C GLY A 369 -2.22 1.16 25.85
N PHE A 370 -1.15 1.93 25.62
CA PHE A 370 -0.77 3.03 26.52
C PHE A 370 -1.42 4.38 26.19
N GLY A 371 -2.01 4.55 25.00
CA GLY A 371 -2.58 5.82 24.57
C GLY A 371 -1.56 6.96 24.54
N TRP A 372 -0.29 6.68 24.19
CA TRP A 372 0.76 7.70 24.22
C TRP A 372 0.49 8.82 23.21
N THR A 373 0.44 10.04 23.71
CA THR A 373 0.46 11.26 22.92
C THR A 373 1.90 11.71 22.63
N ALA A 374 2.07 12.51 21.57
CA ALA A 374 3.38 12.95 21.10
C ALA A 374 4.15 13.81 22.13
N ASP A 375 3.43 14.51 23.01
CA ASP A 375 3.92 15.41 24.05
C ASP A 375 4.35 14.71 25.36
N LEU A 376 4.04 13.41 25.53
CA LEU A 376 4.49 12.65 26.69
C LEU A 376 6.02 12.50 26.70
N SER A 377 6.65 12.87 27.81
CA SER A 377 8.09 12.68 28.00
C SER A 377 8.48 11.20 28.02
N THR A 378 9.75 10.93 27.67
CA THR A 378 10.31 9.57 27.72
C THR A 378 10.23 8.98 29.13
N GLU A 379 10.47 9.76 30.19
CA GLU A 379 10.32 9.26 31.57
C GLU A 379 8.89 8.84 31.87
N ALA A 380 7.88 9.62 31.48
CA ALA A 380 6.48 9.29 31.72
C ALA A 380 6.06 8.01 30.99
N ARG A 381 6.58 7.78 29.77
CA ARG A 381 6.38 6.55 28.99
C ARG A 381 7.02 5.34 29.66
N LEU A 382 8.25 5.49 30.19
CA LEU A 382 8.93 4.44 30.94
C LEU A 382 8.22 4.10 32.26
N ASP A 383 7.73 5.11 32.98
CA ASP A 383 6.94 4.90 34.20
C ASP A 383 5.64 4.12 33.93
N ALA A 384 4.97 4.41 32.82
CA ALA A 384 3.79 3.66 32.39
C ALA A 384 4.12 2.21 32.06
N LEU A 385 5.24 1.98 31.36
CA LEU A 385 5.73 0.66 31.02
C LEU A 385 6.10 -0.15 32.26
N ASP A 386 6.83 0.45 33.21
CA ASP A 386 7.19 -0.18 34.49
C ASP A 386 5.95 -0.66 35.25
N ARG A 387 4.95 0.22 35.39
CA ARG A 387 3.69 -0.10 36.08
C ARG A 387 2.96 -1.26 35.40
N SER A 388 2.82 -1.20 34.08
CA SER A 388 2.11 -2.23 33.32
C SER A 388 2.76 -3.60 33.44
N LEU A 389 4.09 -3.67 33.40
CA LEU A 389 4.84 -4.92 33.56
C LEU A 389 4.76 -5.44 35.01
N ALA A 390 4.88 -4.55 36.00
CA ALA A 390 4.82 -4.93 37.41
C ALA A 390 3.44 -5.49 37.80
N VAL A 391 2.36 -4.91 37.26
CA VAL A 391 0.97 -5.33 37.53
C VAL A 391 0.71 -6.77 37.10
N VAL A 392 1.37 -7.26 36.06
CA VAL A 392 1.29 -8.66 35.60
C VAL A 392 2.34 -9.59 36.22
N GLY A 393 3.09 -9.10 37.21
CA GLY A 393 4.12 -9.87 37.92
C GLY A 393 5.47 -10.00 37.19
N LEU A 394 5.69 -9.24 36.12
CA LEU A 394 7.00 -9.16 35.47
C LEU A 394 7.90 -8.16 36.20
N LYS A 395 9.19 -8.43 36.24
CA LYS A 395 10.18 -7.52 36.84
C LYS A 395 10.57 -6.44 35.83
N PRO A 396 10.24 -5.15 36.07
CA PRO A 396 10.54 -4.10 35.10
C PRO A 396 12.04 -3.97 34.81
N ALA A 397 12.89 -4.18 35.82
CA ALA A 397 14.35 -4.19 35.69
C ALA A 397 14.88 -5.18 34.64
N GLU A 398 14.18 -6.29 34.40
CA GLU A 398 14.58 -7.31 33.41
C GLU A 398 13.81 -7.17 32.08
N ALA A 399 12.58 -6.64 32.12
CA ALA A 399 11.66 -6.60 30.99
C ALA A 399 11.74 -5.30 30.17
N VAL A 400 11.89 -4.14 30.83
CA VAL A 400 11.98 -2.85 30.12
C VAL A 400 13.17 -2.77 29.18
N PRO A 401 14.39 -3.23 29.55
CA PRO A 401 15.53 -3.13 28.64
C PRO A 401 15.37 -3.87 27.31
N VAL A 402 14.57 -4.95 27.29
CA VAL A 402 14.30 -5.70 26.04
C VAL A 402 13.13 -5.12 25.24
N ILE A 403 12.16 -4.46 25.89
CA ILE A 403 10.98 -3.87 25.22
C ILE A 403 11.22 -2.43 24.77
N ALA A 404 11.98 -1.62 25.52
CA ALA A 404 12.18 -0.21 25.20
C ALA A 404 12.77 0.05 23.79
N PRO A 405 13.75 -0.73 23.30
CA PRO A 405 14.27 -0.57 21.94
C PRO A 405 13.20 -0.82 20.87
N LEU A 406 12.25 -1.74 21.13
CA LEU A 406 11.13 -2.01 20.23
C LEU A 406 10.18 -0.80 20.11
N LEU A 407 10.12 0.06 21.13
CA LEU A 407 9.24 1.23 21.17
C LEU A 407 9.95 2.55 20.84
N ASP A 408 11.21 2.49 20.41
CA ASP A 408 12.10 3.65 20.18
C ASP A 408 12.32 4.51 21.43
N LEU A 409 12.33 3.89 22.63
CA LEU A 409 12.54 4.59 23.89
C LEU A 409 14.01 4.55 24.32
N GLN A 410 14.58 5.73 24.54
CA GLN A 410 15.93 5.87 25.12
C GLN A 410 15.87 5.61 26.63
N LEU A 411 16.76 4.74 27.11
CA LEU A 411 16.84 4.38 28.52
C LEU A 411 17.78 5.35 29.27
N PRO A 412 17.32 6.01 30.36
CA PRO A 412 18.18 6.81 31.19
C PRO A 412 19.30 5.98 31.83
N GLU A 413 20.50 6.56 31.91
CA GLU A 413 21.65 5.91 32.57
C GLU A 413 21.34 5.55 34.02
N GLY A 414 21.68 4.33 34.44
CA GLY A 414 21.54 3.86 35.81
C GLY A 414 20.12 3.47 36.26
N ARG A 415 19.07 3.74 35.47
CA ARG A 415 17.68 3.35 35.82
C ARG A 415 17.44 1.85 35.70
N TYR A 416 18.03 1.21 34.69
CA TYR A 416 17.89 -0.22 34.42
C TYR A 416 19.26 -0.89 34.31
N PRO A 417 19.39 -2.18 34.70
CA PRO A 417 20.63 -2.91 34.52
C PRO A 417 20.95 -3.09 33.02
N PRO A 418 22.21 -3.00 32.62
CA PRO A 418 22.62 -3.23 31.24
C PRO A 418 22.36 -4.69 30.81
N LEU A 419 21.98 -4.86 29.54
CA LEU A 419 21.77 -6.17 28.95
C LEU A 419 23.09 -6.81 28.52
N PHE A 420 23.60 -7.75 29.31
CA PHE A 420 24.75 -8.59 28.95
C PHE A 420 24.32 -9.87 28.22
N LEU A 421 23.53 -9.73 27.16
CA LEU A 421 22.98 -10.85 26.39
C LEU A 421 23.43 -10.76 24.93
N SER A 422 23.67 -11.91 24.30
CA SER A 422 23.87 -11.96 22.85
C SER A 422 22.59 -11.50 22.12
N PRO A 423 22.67 -11.01 20.86
CA PRO A 423 21.47 -10.60 20.12
C PRO A 423 20.38 -11.68 20.03
N GLU A 424 20.77 -12.94 19.90
CA GLU A 424 19.84 -14.08 19.88
C GLU A 424 19.15 -14.28 21.25
N GLN A 425 19.90 -14.17 22.34
CA GLN A 425 19.35 -14.25 23.70
C GLN A 425 18.43 -13.07 24.01
N GLN A 426 18.76 -11.87 23.52
CA GLN A 426 17.89 -10.69 23.64
C GLN A 426 16.57 -10.90 22.91
N ARG A 427 16.60 -11.39 21.65
CA ARG A 427 15.40 -11.71 20.88
C ARG A 427 14.54 -12.75 21.59
N LYS A 428 15.14 -13.86 22.05
CA LYS A 428 14.42 -14.91 22.79
C LYS A 428 13.78 -14.36 24.07
N ARG A 429 14.50 -13.48 24.78
CA ARG A 429 13.99 -12.84 26.00
C ARG A 429 12.87 -11.86 25.71
N LEU A 430 12.96 -11.07 24.64
CA LEU A 430 11.91 -10.17 24.17
C LEU A 430 10.62 -10.95 23.90
N LEU A 431 10.69 -11.99 23.07
CA LEU A 431 9.53 -12.82 22.74
C LEU A 431 8.88 -13.44 23.99
N ALA A 432 9.69 -14.05 24.86
CA ALA A 432 9.20 -14.61 26.11
C ALA A 432 8.55 -13.56 27.03
N THR A 433 9.11 -12.35 27.09
CA THR A 433 8.58 -11.26 27.90
C THR A 433 7.26 -10.74 27.35
N LEU A 434 7.15 -10.56 26.02
CA LEU A 434 5.91 -10.15 25.37
C LEU A 434 4.78 -11.17 25.58
N VAL A 435 5.07 -12.47 25.42
CA VAL A 435 4.10 -13.54 25.68
C VAL A 435 3.65 -13.52 27.14
N ALA A 436 4.60 -13.50 28.08
CA ALA A 436 4.27 -13.48 29.49
C ALA A 436 3.46 -12.23 29.89
N TRP A 437 3.73 -11.10 29.26
CA TRP A 437 2.98 -9.87 29.50
C TRP A 437 1.54 -9.99 29.01
N VAL A 438 1.32 -10.46 27.77
CA VAL A 438 -0.03 -10.66 27.22
C VAL A 438 -0.82 -11.67 28.06
N CYS A 439 -0.23 -12.82 28.37
CA CYS A 439 -0.88 -13.85 29.19
C CYS A 439 -1.20 -13.33 30.61
N GLY A 440 -0.25 -12.63 31.24
CA GLY A 440 -0.46 -12.05 32.56
C GLY A 440 -1.55 -10.96 32.56
N ALA A 441 -1.61 -10.14 31.52
CA ALA A 441 -2.66 -9.13 31.35
C ALA A 441 -4.04 -9.77 31.15
N ALA A 442 -4.11 -10.84 30.35
CA ALA A 442 -5.34 -11.60 30.15
C ALA A 442 -5.89 -12.14 31.47
N ARG A 443 -5.04 -12.66 32.36
CA ARG A 443 -5.48 -13.14 33.69
C ARG A 443 -6.08 -12.07 34.59
N LEU A 444 -5.66 -10.81 34.42
CA LEU A 444 -6.25 -9.70 35.18
C LEU A 444 -7.61 -9.31 34.60
N GLN A 445 -7.74 -9.32 33.28
CA GLN A 445 -8.99 -9.06 32.58
C GLN A 445 -9.01 -9.84 31.26
N PRO A 446 -10.03 -10.68 31.03
CA PRO A 446 -10.17 -11.43 29.78
C PRO A 446 -9.97 -10.52 28.57
N SER A 447 -9.18 -10.99 27.61
CA SER A 447 -8.69 -10.15 26.52
C SER A 447 -9.05 -10.71 25.16
N VAL A 448 -9.50 -9.84 24.26
CA VAL A 448 -9.65 -10.12 22.83
C VAL A 448 -8.56 -9.36 22.10
N ILE A 449 -7.68 -10.09 21.40
CA ILE A 449 -6.67 -9.50 20.53
C ILE A 449 -7.03 -9.82 19.08
N VAL A 450 -7.26 -8.77 18.30
CA VAL A 450 -7.55 -8.87 16.87
C VAL A 450 -6.31 -8.48 16.08
N ILE A 451 -5.89 -9.38 15.18
CA ILE A 451 -4.86 -9.07 14.19
C ILE A 451 -5.44 -9.29 12.79
N GLU A 452 -5.61 -8.19 12.06
CA GLU A 452 -6.13 -8.24 10.70
C GLU A 452 -5.05 -8.47 9.65
N ASP A 453 -5.44 -9.11 8.54
CA ASP A 453 -4.66 -9.24 7.32
C ASP A 453 -3.30 -9.94 7.46
N LEU A 454 -3.26 -11.07 8.18
CA LEU A 454 -2.05 -11.88 8.42
C LEU A 454 -1.28 -12.34 7.16
N HIS A 455 -1.85 -12.21 5.98
CA HIS A 455 -1.13 -12.43 4.73
C HIS A 455 -0.02 -11.39 4.47
N TRP A 456 0.01 -10.29 5.23
CA TRP A 456 1.06 -9.27 5.23
C TRP A 456 1.84 -9.20 6.55
N VAL A 457 1.74 -10.21 7.41
CA VAL A 457 2.44 -10.23 8.70
C VAL A 457 3.96 -10.34 8.52
N ASP A 458 4.73 -9.58 9.29
CA ASP A 458 6.19 -9.73 9.29
C ASP A 458 6.62 -11.02 10.00
N PRO A 459 7.76 -11.63 9.61
CA PRO A 459 8.22 -12.89 10.19
C PRO A 459 8.42 -12.86 11.71
N SER A 460 8.76 -11.71 12.29
CA SER A 460 9.02 -11.60 13.73
C SER A 460 7.72 -11.52 14.53
N THR A 461 6.72 -10.79 14.04
CA THR A 461 5.35 -10.86 14.58
C THR A 461 4.75 -12.25 14.44
N LEU A 462 4.98 -12.93 13.31
CA LEU A 462 4.47 -14.28 13.10
C LEU A 462 5.06 -15.30 14.10
N GLU A 463 6.35 -15.18 14.42
CA GLU A 463 7.01 -15.97 15.46
C GLU A 463 6.37 -15.74 16.84
N LEU A 464 6.17 -14.47 17.22
CA LEU A 464 5.48 -14.12 18.47
C LEU A 464 4.06 -14.68 18.52
N LEU A 465 3.32 -14.55 17.42
CA LEU A 465 1.95 -15.06 17.33
C LEU A 465 1.90 -16.58 17.50
N GLY A 466 2.86 -17.31 16.92
CA GLY A 466 3.00 -18.76 17.15
C GLY A 466 3.17 -19.10 18.63
N LEU A 467 4.03 -18.35 19.35
CA LEU A 467 4.21 -18.54 20.79
C LEU A 467 2.95 -18.21 21.59
N LEU A 468 2.22 -17.14 21.23
CA LEU A 468 0.96 -16.76 21.87
C LEU A 468 -0.15 -17.80 21.63
N VAL A 469 -0.24 -18.35 20.42
CA VAL A 469 -1.21 -19.41 20.06
C VAL A 469 -1.00 -20.66 20.91
N GLU A 470 0.26 -21.03 21.18
CA GLU A 470 0.60 -22.20 21.98
C GLU A 470 0.49 -21.94 23.49
N GLN A 471 1.07 -20.85 23.99
CA GLN A 471 1.14 -20.56 25.42
C GLN A 471 -0.14 -19.93 25.97
N GLY A 472 -0.90 -19.23 25.12
CA GLY A 472 -2.18 -18.60 25.47
C GLY A 472 -3.35 -19.58 25.58
N ALA A 473 -3.17 -20.86 25.22
CA ALA A 473 -4.23 -21.87 25.23
C ALA A 473 -4.89 -22.13 26.59
N ARG A 474 -4.26 -21.66 27.69
CA ARG A 474 -4.74 -21.81 29.08
C ARG A 474 -4.96 -20.47 29.77
N GLU A 475 -5.04 -19.41 28.98
CA GLU A 475 -5.20 -18.05 29.47
C GLU A 475 -6.56 -17.54 29.00
N PRO A 476 -7.18 -16.58 29.69
CA PRO A 476 -8.46 -16.01 29.28
C PRO A 476 -8.29 -15.02 28.12
N LEU A 477 -7.89 -15.58 26.98
CA LEU A 477 -7.44 -14.87 25.79
C LEU A 477 -8.13 -15.44 24.55
N LEU A 478 -8.76 -14.56 23.77
CA LEU A 478 -9.26 -14.86 22.43
C LEU A 478 -8.40 -14.14 21.40
N LEU A 479 -7.73 -14.90 20.53
CA LEU A 479 -7.06 -14.36 19.35
C LEU A 479 -8.01 -14.45 18.15
N VAL A 480 -8.41 -13.32 17.59
CA VAL A 480 -9.18 -13.26 16.34
C VAL A 480 -8.25 -12.79 15.23
N LEU A 481 -7.98 -13.68 14.29
CA LEU A 481 -7.00 -13.49 13.23
C LEU A 481 -7.75 -13.42 11.91
N THR A 482 -7.43 -12.45 11.05
CA THR A 482 -8.02 -12.38 9.70
C THR A 482 -6.93 -12.59 8.64
N ALA A 483 -7.25 -13.33 7.59
CA ALA A 483 -6.32 -13.60 6.51
C ALA A 483 -7.01 -13.86 5.17
N ARG A 484 -6.24 -13.82 4.09
CA ARG A 484 -6.69 -14.32 2.79
C ARG A 484 -6.55 -15.86 2.72
N PRO A 485 -7.26 -16.54 1.81
CA PRO A 485 -7.27 -18.00 1.71
C PRO A 485 -5.89 -18.66 1.45
N GLU A 486 -4.93 -17.91 0.92
CA GLU A 486 -3.56 -18.34 0.66
C GLU A 486 -2.70 -18.41 1.93
N PHE A 487 -3.05 -17.69 2.99
CA PHE A 487 -2.28 -17.73 4.23
C PHE A 487 -2.32 -19.12 4.85
N ARG A 488 -1.15 -19.61 5.27
CA ARG A 488 -1.00 -20.89 5.95
C ARG A 488 -0.41 -20.61 7.33
N PRO A 489 -1.17 -20.81 8.42
CA PRO A 489 -0.62 -20.63 9.75
C PRO A 489 0.53 -21.63 9.97
N PRO A 490 1.69 -21.19 10.48
CA PRO A 490 2.86 -22.05 10.69
C PRO A 490 2.73 -22.98 11.90
N TRP A 491 1.71 -22.78 12.76
CA TRP A 491 1.44 -23.60 13.93
C TRP A 491 0.50 -24.77 13.62
N PRO A 492 0.64 -25.91 14.32
CA PRO A 492 -0.23 -27.06 14.14
C PRO A 492 -1.67 -26.76 14.59
N LEU A 493 -2.64 -27.40 13.94
CA LEU A 493 -4.05 -27.36 14.37
C LEU A 493 -4.20 -28.04 15.73
N ARG A 494 -4.88 -27.36 16.66
CA ARG A 494 -5.18 -27.83 18.02
C ARG A 494 -6.68 -27.69 18.29
N ALA A 495 -7.16 -28.29 19.37
CA ALA A 495 -8.59 -28.29 19.71
C ALA A 495 -9.15 -26.89 20.01
N HIS A 496 -8.33 -25.97 20.51
CA HIS A 496 -8.70 -24.58 20.78
C HIS A 496 -8.60 -23.66 19.54
N HIS A 497 -8.32 -24.22 18.37
CA HIS A 497 -8.26 -23.49 17.11
C HIS A 497 -9.55 -23.69 16.30
N THR A 498 -10.14 -22.60 15.84
CA THR A 498 -11.30 -22.60 14.95
C THR A 498 -10.96 -21.84 13.67
N GLN A 499 -11.15 -22.46 12.50
CA GLN A 499 -10.98 -21.79 11.22
C GLN A 499 -12.35 -21.59 10.56
N LEU A 500 -12.69 -20.34 10.25
CA LEU A 500 -13.93 -19.97 9.57
C LEU A 500 -13.60 -19.45 8.17
N ASN A 501 -14.02 -20.20 7.15
CA ASN A 501 -13.89 -19.78 5.76
C ASN A 501 -15.16 -19.03 5.34
N LEU A 502 -15.03 -17.72 5.13
CA LEU A 502 -16.13 -16.84 4.78
C LEU A 502 -16.48 -16.98 3.29
N ASN A 503 -17.71 -17.41 3.03
CA ASN A 503 -18.26 -17.47 1.67
C ASN A 503 -18.93 -16.15 1.28
N ARG A 504 -19.21 -16.00 -0.02
CA ARG A 504 -19.98 -14.87 -0.54
C ARG A 504 -21.41 -14.91 0.00
N LEU A 505 -21.97 -13.74 0.29
CA LEU A 505 -23.37 -13.63 0.68
C LEU A 505 -24.27 -14.14 -0.45
N THR A 506 -25.38 -14.78 -0.08
CA THR A 506 -26.39 -15.22 -1.03
C THR A 506 -27.07 -14.01 -1.68
N LYS A 507 -27.65 -14.17 -2.88
CA LYS A 507 -28.41 -13.10 -3.55
C LYS A 507 -29.49 -12.49 -2.65
N ARG A 508 -30.15 -13.32 -1.82
CA ARG A 508 -31.16 -12.87 -0.85
C ARG A 508 -30.56 -11.95 0.21
N GLN A 509 -29.42 -12.32 0.80
CA GLN A 509 -28.73 -11.51 1.80
C GLN A 509 -28.19 -10.20 1.20
N VAL A 510 -27.66 -10.24 -0.03
CA VAL A 510 -27.23 -9.03 -0.73
C VAL A 510 -28.40 -8.08 -0.96
N HIS A 511 -29.56 -8.59 -1.37
CA HIS A 511 -30.75 -7.76 -1.55
C HIS A 511 -31.21 -7.13 -0.22
N GLU A 512 -31.29 -7.91 0.85
CA GLU A 512 -31.66 -7.41 2.19
C GLU A 512 -30.70 -6.32 2.69
N MET A 513 -29.40 -6.43 2.42
CA MET A 513 -28.40 -5.43 2.78
C MET A 513 -28.54 -4.11 2.00
N ILE A 514 -29.11 -4.13 0.78
CA ILE A 514 -29.29 -2.93 -0.06
C ILE A 514 -30.62 -2.23 0.27
N VAL A 515 -31.65 -2.99 0.65
CA VAL A 515 -33.00 -2.48 0.87
C VAL A 515 -33.20 -1.88 2.26
N ARG A 516 -32.42 -2.34 3.24
CA ARG A 516 -32.37 -1.79 4.61
C ARG A 516 -31.29 -0.73 4.72
#